data_AF-A0A0J8AQY4-F1
#
_entry.id   AF-A0A0J8AQY4-F1
#
_cell.length_a   1.000
_cell.length_b   1.000
_cell.length_c   1.000
_cell.angle_alpha   90.00
_cell.angle_beta   90.00
_cell.angle_gamma   90.00
#
_symmetry.space_group_name_H-M   'P 1'
#
loop_
_entity.id
_entity.type
_entity.pdbx_description
1 polymer ?
#
loop_
_entity_poly.entity_id
_entity_poly.type
_entity_poly.pdbx_seq_one_letter_code
_entity_poly.pdbx_strand_id
1 'polypeptide(L)'
;MATVSMTKGAELAGVSKGTVSKALKSGRLSYAEKTDNGYLIDTSELFRVFPPKQKETVAESRSETHSGNSETPINSGGLQREIELLREQLQDRDSVVADLRQRLDKSEDERREAQARVIGLLTGPEPAESKRGFFGRLFGKADD
;
A
#
# COMPACT_ATOMS: atom_id res chain seq x y z
N MET A 1 -0.11 6.16 30.35
CA MET A 1 0.82 5.60 29.34
C MET A 1 0.65 4.09 29.31
N ALA A 2 0.91 3.42 28.18
CA ALA A 2 0.70 1.98 28.06
C ALA A 2 1.88 1.22 28.70
N THR A 3 1.58 0.27 29.58
CA THR A 3 2.60 -0.54 30.28
C THR A 3 2.59 -1.98 29.78
N VAL A 4 3.77 -2.60 29.71
CA VAL A 4 3.95 -4.00 29.29
C VAL A 4 4.81 -4.77 30.29
N SER A 5 4.62 -6.08 30.38
CA SER A 5 5.49 -6.94 31.18
C SER A 5 6.91 -6.97 30.60
N MET A 6 7.92 -7.23 31.43
CA MET A 6 9.32 -7.36 30.98
C MET A 6 9.50 -8.33 29.80
N THR A 7 8.83 -9.49 29.85
CA THR A 7 8.86 -10.47 28.75
C THR A 7 8.28 -9.87 27.48
N LYS A 8 7.11 -9.21 27.57
CA LYS A 8 6.47 -8.63 26.40
C LYS A 8 7.24 -7.42 25.86
N GLY A 9 7.83 -6.62 26.73
CA GLY A 9 8.71 -5.52 26.35
C GLY A 9 9.96 -5.98 25.61
N ALA A 10 10.56 -7.10 26.03
CA ALA A 10 11.69 -7.69 25.31
C ALA A 10 11.32 -8.09 23.87
N GLU A 11 10.16 -8.70 23.68
CA GLU A 11 9.62 -9.02 22.34
C GLU A 11 9.37 -7.76 21.50
N LEU A 12 8.69 -6.76 22.08
CA LEU A 12 8.35 -5.51 21.39
C LEU A 12 9.60 -4.72 20.97
N ALA A 13 10.64 -4.72 21.79
CA ALA A 13 11.90 -4.05 21.52
C ALA A 13 12.88 -4.90 20.67
N GLY A 14 12.57 -6.16 20.39
CA GLY A 14 13.45 -7.05 19.63
C GLY A 14 14.78 -7.36 20.33
N VAL A 15 14.80 -7.40 21.66
CA VAL A 15 16.00 -7.67 22.49
C VAL A 15 15.77 -8.87 23.41
N SER A 16 16.86 -9.48 23.91
CA SER A 16 16.74 -10.58 24.86
C SER A 16 16.18 -10.13 26.22
N LYS A 17 15.48 -11.02 26.93
CA LYS A 17 15.01 -10.76 28.31
C LYS A 17 16.16 -10.40 29.27
N GLY A 18 17.34 -11.02 29.06
CA GLY A 18 18.55 -10.71 29.84
C GLY A 18 19.03 -9.28 29.62
N THR A 19 18.92 -8.77 28.38
CA THR A 19 19.26 -7.38 28.04
C THR A 19 18.34 -6.39 28.75
N VAL A 20 17.03 -6.66 28.78
CA VAL A 20 16.05 -5.83 29.51
C VAL A 20 16.31 -5.91 31.01
N SER A 21 16.56 -7.10 31.56
CA SER A 21 16.87 -7.29 32.97
C SER A 21 18.14 -6.54 33.39
N LYS A 22 19.19 -6.57 32.57
CA LYS A 22 20.42 -5.81 32.82
C LYS A 22 20.17 -4.30 32.79
N ALA A 23 19.36 -3.81 31.85
CA ALA A 23 19.02 -2.40 31.75
C ALA A 23 18.18 -1.89 32.94
N LEU A 24 17.28 -2.73 33.47
CA LEU A 24 16.54 -2.45 34.69
C LEU A 24 17.47 -2.43 35.92
N LYS A 25 18.35 -3.43 36.06
CA LYS A 25 19.32 -3.52 37.16
C LYS A 25 20.33 -2.38 37.15
N SER A 26 20.73 -1.90 35.98
CA SER A 26 21.67 -0.79 35.84
C SER A 26 21.00 0.59 35.93
N GLY A 27 19.68 0.65 36.09
CA GLY A 27 18.92 1.92 36.08
C GLY A 27 18.86 2.62 34.72
N ARG A 28 19.26 1.96 33.63
CA ARG A 28 19.19 2.53 32.28
C ARG A 28 17.73 2.57 31.78
N LEU A 29 16.93 1.61 32.22
CA LEU A 29 15.50 1.48 31.94
C LEU A 29 14.70 1.65 33.23
N SER A 30 13.73 2.55 33.21
CA SER A 30 12.79 2.74 34.31
C SER A 30 11.62 1.76 34.18
N TYR A 31 11.04 1.37 35.31
CA TYR A 31 9.80 0.60 35.37
C TYR A 31 8.71 1.45 36.03
N ALA A 32 7.46 1.24 35.60
CA ALA A 32 6.29 1.89 36.20
C ALA A 32 5.95 1.27 37.56
N GLU A 33 6.01 -0.07 37.63
CA GLU A 33 5.74 -0.81 38.86
C GLU A 33 6.53 -2.11 38.90
N LYS A 34 6.88 -2.55 40.11
CA LYS A 34 7.41 -3.88 40.37
C LYS A 34 6.35 -4.71 41.10
N THR A 35 5.90 -5.77 40.47
CA THR A 35 4.89 -6.71 40.97
C THR A 35 5.54 -8.05 41.33
N ASP A 36 4.79 -8.95 41.97
CA ASP A 36 5.23 -10.33 42.23
C ASP A 36 5.56 -11.09 40.93
N ASN A 37 4.90 -10.71 39.84
CA ASN A 37 5.09 -11.28 38.50
C ASN A 37 6.22 -10.60 37.70
N GLY A 38 6.97 -9.69 38.33
CA GLY A 38 8.08 -8.96 37.72
C GLY A 38 7.78 -7.49 37.41
N TYR A 39 8.46 -6.94 36.41
CA TYR A 39 8.42 -5.51 36.11
C TYR A 39 7.35 -5.15 35.07
N LEU A 40 6.61 -4.09 35.35
CA LEU A 40 5.78 -3.36 34.39
C LEU A 40 6.57 -2.17 33.87
N ILE A 41 6.79 -2.12 32.57
CA ILE A 41 7.66 -1.16 31.90
C ILE A 41 6.78 -0.31 30.99
N ASP A 42 6.95 1.00 31.05
CA ASP A 42 6.30 1.91 30.11
C ASP A 42 6.83 1.68 28.69
N THR A 43 5.95 1.62 27.71
CA THR A 43 6.38 1.47 26.30
C THR A 43 7.24 2.64 25.83
N SER A 44 7.02 3.86 26.34
CA SER A 44 7.84 5.02 26.02
C SER A 44 9.27 4.89 26.54
N GLU A 45 9.45 4.48 27.79
CA GLU A 45 10.76 4.19 28.39
C GLU A 45 11.45 3.02 27.67
N LEU A 46 10.69 1.99 27.30
CA LEU A 46 11.21 0.85 26.56
C LEU A 46 11.82 1.28 25.22
N PHE A 47 11.08 2.03 24.39
CA PHE A 47 11.58 2.46 23.08
C PHE A 47 12.61 3.60 23.16
N ARG A 48 12.64 4.37 24.25
CA ARG A 48 13.73 5.31 24.53
C ARG A 48 15.06 4.58 24.72
N VAL A 49 15.04 3.47 25.45
CA VAL A 49 16.23 2.69 25.81
C VAL A 49 16.62 1.68 24.74
N PHE A 50 15.63 1.16 24.03
CA PHE A 50 15.76 0.22 22.93
C PHE A 50 15.01 0.77 21.70
N PRO A 51 15.61 1.73 20.98
CA PRO A 51 15.03 2.22 19.74
C PRO A 51 14.79 1.04 18.79
N PRO A 52 13.63 0.99 18.11
CA PRO A 52 13.41 -0.02 17.07
C PRO A 52 14.53 0.13 16.05
N LYS A 53 15.22 -0.96 15.72
CA LYS A 53 16.27 -0.95 14.71
C LYS A 53 15.66 -0.45 13.40
N GLN A 54 15.96 0.79 13.04
CA GLN A 54 15.62 1.31 11.73
C GLN A 54 16.35 0.44 10.70
N LYS A 55 15.66 0.08 9.62
CA LYS A 55 16.31 -0.50 8.44
C LYS A 55 17.10 0.62 7.74
N GLU A 56 18.20 1.05 8.34
CA GLU A 56 19.10 2.02 7.72
C GLU A 56 20.22 1.25 7.03
N THR A 57 20.09 1.13 5.71
CA THR A 57 21.25 1.27 4.84
C THR A 57 21.79 2.67 5.09
N VAL A 58 22.93 2.80 5.76
CA VAL A 58 23.96 3.84 5.57
C VAL A 58 25.07 3.62 6.61
N ALA A 59 26.30 3.62 6.10
CA ALA A 59 27.52 3.62 6.87
C ALA A 59 27.67 4.93 7.67
N GLU A 60 28.02 4.86 8.95
CA GLU A 60 29.33 5.31 9.47
C GLU A 60 29.41 5.26 11.01
N SER A 61 30.51 4.66 11.47
CA SER A 61 31.25 4.90 12.72
C SER A 61 30.49 5.08 14.04
N ARG A 62 30.59 4.07 14.90
CA ARG A 62 30.93 4.31 16.32
C ARG A 62 31.74 3.16 16.92
N SER A 63 32.92 3.51 17.42
CA SER A 63 33.97 2.64 17.96
C SER A 63 33.52 1.70 19.09
N GLU A 64 34.08 0.49 19.01
CA GLU A 64 34.57 -0.39 20.08
C GLU A 64 33.71 -0.63 21.33
N THR A 65 33.26 -1.87 21.52
CA THR A 65 33.61 -2.69 22.70
C THR A 65 33.45 -4.18 22.35
N HIS A 66 34.41 -4.98 22.83
CA HIS A 66 34.66 -6.37 22.49
C HIS A 66 33.59 -7.38 22.96
N SER A 67 33.58 -8.48 22.20
CA SER A 67 33.39 -9.87 22.63
C SER A 67 32.02 -10.50 22.36
N GLY A 68 32.05 -11.39 21.36
CA GLY A 68 31.45 -12.71 21.45
C GLY A 68 29.94 -12.75 21.39
N ASN A 69 29.42 -12.99 20.20
CA ASN A 69 28.55 -14.15 19.96
C ASN A 69 28.44 -14.37 18.47
N SER A 70 28.72 -15.62 18.10
CA SER A 70 28.58 -16.27 16.81
C SER A 70 27.74 -15.48 15.80
N GLU A 71 28.37 -15.12 14.69
CA GLU A 71 27.69 -14.98 13.41
C GLU A 71 26.92 -16.29 13.16
N THR A 72 25.68 -16.33 13.61
CA THR A 72 24.69 -17.17 12.94
C THR A 72 24.66 -16.67 11.50
N PRO A 73 24.86 -17.53 10.49
CA PRO A 73 24.71 -17.11 9.11
C PRO A 73 23.27 -16.63 9.01
N ILE A 74 23.11 -15.32 8.93
CA ILE A 74 21.85 -14.65 8.72
C ILE A 74 21.21 -15.38 7.55
N ASN A 75 19.97 -15.82 7.71
CA ASN A 75 19.09 -16.47 6.74
C ASN A 75 18.87 -15.60 5.48
N SER A 76 19.95 -15.16 4.86
CA SER A 76 20.01 -14.17 3.79
C SER A 76 19.41 -14.76 2.52
N GLY A 77 19.59 -16.07 2.29
CA GLY A 77 18.93 -16.78 1.19
C GLY A 77 17.42 -16.91 1.38
N GLY A 78 16.93 -17.05 2.62
CA GLY A 78 15.49 -17.08 2.91
C GLY A 78 14.83 -15.73 2.67
N LEU A 79 15.46 -14.66 3.15
CA LEU A 79 15.02 -13.28 2.94
C LEU A 79 15.07 -12.87 1.46
N GLN A 80 16.13 -13.24 0.72
CA GLN A 80 16.23 -13.00 -0.71
C GLN A 80 15.14 -13.74 -1.50
N ARG A 81 14.85 -14.99 -1.13
CA ARG A 81 13.78 -15.78 -1.75
C ARG A 81 12.39 -15.20 -1.47
N GLU A 82 12.17 -14.70 -0.25
CA GLU A 82 10.91 -14.04 0.11
C GLU A 82 10.72 -12.73 -0.69
N ILE A 83 11.78 -11.93 -0.86
CA ILE A 83 11.74 -10.73 -1.70
C ILE A 83 11.42 -11.08 -3.15
N GLU A 84 12.04 -12.12 -3.70
CA GLU A 84 11.78 -12.55 -5.08
C GLU A 84 10.33 -13.00 -5.27
N LEU A 85 9.82 -13.82 -4.36
CA LEU A 85 8.44 -14.29 -4.40
C LEU A 85 7.43 -13.14 -4.25
N LEU A 86 7.70 -12.16 -3.38
CA LEU A 86 6.85 -10.97 -3.25
C LEU A 86 6.87 -10.10 -4.51
N ARG A 87 8.01 -10.00 -5.20
CA ARG A 87 8.12 -9.27 -6.48
C ARG A 87 7.35 -9.96 -7.58
N GLU A 88 7.46 -11.28 -7.69
CA GLU A 88 6.70 -12.09 -8.64
C GLU A 88 5.19 -11.92 -8.40
N GLN A 89 4.75 -12.03 -7.15
CA GLN A 89 3.35 -11.80 -6.79
C GLN A 89 2.87 -10.39 -7.16
N LEU A 90 3.68 -9.36 -6.93
CA LEU A 90 3.33 -7.99 -7.33
C LEU A 90 3.19 -7.86 -8.84
N GLN A 91 4.13 -8.43 -9.61
CA GLN A 91 4.08 -8.43 -11.06
C GLN A 91 2.83 -9.14 -11.59
N ASP A 92 2.47 -10.30 -11.01
CA ASP A 92 1.25 -11.02 -11.35
C ASP A 92 0.00 -10.19 -11.06
N ARG A 93 -0.04 -9.54 -9.89
CA ARG A 93 -1.17 -8.66 -9.53
C ARG A 93 -1.28 -7.47 -10.46
N ASP A 94 -0.16 -6.83 -10.81
CA ASP A 94 -0.13 -5.70 -11.73
C ASP A 94 -0.59 -6.09 -13.14
N SER A 95 -0.19 -7.28 -13.60
CA SER A 95 -0.67 -7.88 -14.86
C SER A 95 -2.19 -8.09 -14.84
N VAL A 96 -2.72 -8.68 -13.77
CA VAL A 96 -4.18 -8.86 -13.61
C VAL A 96 -4.92 -7.53 -13.56
N VAL A 97 -4.38 -6.53 -12.85
CA VAL A 97 -4.98 -5.19 -12.82
C VAL A 97 -4.97 -4.54 -14.20
N ALA A 98 -3.91 -4.71 -14.98
CA ALA A 98 -3.83 -4.20 -16.35
C ALA A 98 -4.88 -4.86 -17.26
N ASP A 99 -5.02 -6.19 -17.22
CA ASP A 99 -6.07 -6.92 -17.96
C ASP A 99 -7.48 -6.44 -17.58
N LEU A 100 -7.76 -6.32 -16.28
CA LEU A 100 -9.06 -5.88 -15.80
C LEU A 100 -9.39 -4.45 -16.24
N ARG A 101 -8.40 -3.54 -16.22
CA ARG A 101 -8.57 -2.18 -16.73
C ARG A 101 -8.87 -2.17 -18.22
N GLN A 102 -8.10 -2.90 -19.02
CA GLN A 102 -8.34 -3.00 -20.46
C GLN A 102 -9.73 -3.55 -20.78
N ARG A 103 -10.19 -4.56 -20.04
CA ARG A 103 -11.53 -5.13 -20.20
C ARG A 103 -12.63 -4.16 -19.81
N LEU A 104 -12.41 -3.38 -18.75
CA LEU A 104 -13.35 -2.34 -18.33
C LEU A 104 -13.46 -1.24 -19.40
N ASP A 105 -12.32 -0.74 -19.88
CA ASP A 105 -12.28 0.30 -20.92
C ASP A 105 -13.02 -0.16 -22.18
N LYS A 106 -12.76 -1.40 -22.63
CA LYS A 106 -13.48 -1.99 -23.77
C LYS A 106 -14.98 -2.09 -23.51
N SER A 107 -15.39 -2.51 -22.31
CA SER A 107 -16.81 -2.60 -21.96
C SER A 107 -17.48 -1.23 -21.91
N GLU A 108 -16.77 -0.21 -21.43
CA GLU A 108 -17.26 1.16 -21.44
C GLU A 108 -17.44 1.70 -22.86
N ASP A 109 -16.48 1.45 -23.75
CA ASP A 109 -16.55 1.86 -25.15
C ASP A 109 -17.72 1.18 -25.87
N GLU A 110 -17.88 -0.14 -25.69
CA GLU A 110 -19.04 -0.88 -26.22
C GLU A 110 -20.36 -0.32 -25.69
N ARG A 111 -20.43 0.05 -24.41
CA ARG A 111 -21.61 0.67 -23.80
C ARG A 111 -21.88 2.05 -24.39
N ARG A 112 -20.85 2.88 -24.60
CA ARG A 112 -20.98 4.20 -25.24
C ARG A 112 -21.47 4.07 -26.68
N GLU A 113 -20.91 3.14 -27.45
CA GLU A 113 -21.37 2.86 -28.81
C GLU A 113 -22.82 2.40 -28.86
N ALA A 114 -23.21 1.46 -27.99
CA ALA A 114 -24.58 0.98 -27.92
C ALA A 114 -25.55 2.12 -27.56
N GLN A 115 -25.18 2.98 -26.61
CA GLN A 115 -25.97 4.16 -26.27
C GLN A 115 -26.09 5.14 -27.44
N ALA A 116 -25.00 5.41 -28.16
CA ALA A 116 -25.04 6.27 -29.33
C ALA A 116 -25.96 5.72 -30.43
N ARG A 117 -25.93 4.40 -30.68
CA ARG A 117 -26.83 3.74 -31.63
C ARG A 117 -28.30 3.85 -31.20
N VAL A 118 -28.59 3.61 -29.92
CA VAL A 118 -29.96 3.75 -29.38
C VAL A 118 -30.45 5.19 -29.50
N ILE A 119 -29.63 6.18 -29.15
CA ILE A 119 -29.96 7.61 -29.31
C ILE A 119 -30.22 7.93 -30.78
N GLY A 120 -29.37 7.47 -31.71
CA GLY A 120 -29.56 7.69 -33.14
C GLY A 120 -30.88 7.11 -33.67
N LEU A 121 -31.27 5.90 -33.21
CA LEU A 121 -32.54 5.29 -33.57
C LEU A 121 -33.75 6.04 -32.99
N LEU A 122 -33.65 6.57 -31.77
CA LEU A 122 -34.72 7.32 -31.10
C LEU A 122 -34.89 8.74 -31.65
N THR A 123 -33.80 9.37 -32.08
CA THR A 123 -33.80 10.75 -32.58
C THR A 123 -34.24 10.82 -34.05
N GLY A 124 -34.15 9.70 -34.79
CA GLY A 124 -34.49 9.61 -36.21
C GLY A 124 -33.55 10.43 -37.10
N PRO A 125 -33.59 10.27 -38.44
CA PRO A 125 -32.86 11.17 -39.31
C PRO A 125 -33.37 12.60 -39.06
N GLU A 126 -32.46 13.52 -38.73
CA GLU A 126 -32.70 14.96 -38.79
C GLU A 126 -33.50 15.25 -40.06
N PRO A 127 -34.58 16.06 -40.00
CA PRO A 127 -35.25 16.51 -41.21
C PRO A 127 -34.23 17.33 -41.99
N ALA A 128 -33.49 16.66 -42.88
CA ALA A 128 -32.60 17.28 -43.82
C ALA A 128 -33.43 18.36 -44.48
N GLU A 129 -33.09 19.63 -44.19
CA GLU A 129 -33.81 20.79 -44.67
C GLU A 129 -34.13 20.54 -46.14
N SER A 130 -35.42 20.25 -46.38
CA SER A 130 -35.86 19.88 -47.70
C SER A 130 -35.58 21.12 -48.52
N LYS A 131 -34.57 21.03 -49.40
CA LYS A 131 -34.21 22.11 -50.30
C LYS A 131 -35.46 22.41 -51.12
N ARG A 132 -36.19 23.44 -50.68
CA ARG A 132 -37.25 24.12 -51.40
C ARG A 132 -36.68 24.49 -52.76
N GLY A 133 -36.84 23.63 -53.76
CA GLY A 133 -36.07 23.83 -54.99
C GLY A 133 -36.55 23.12 -56.24
N PHE A 134 -37.46 22.13 -56.15
CA PHE A 134 -37.89 21.41 -57.36
C PHE A 134 -39.40 21.53 -57.62
N PHE A 135 -40.25 21.31 -56.62
CA PHE A 135 -41.71 21.35 -56.82
C PHE A 135 -42.32 22.76 -56.67
N GLY A 136 -41.65 23.68 -55.96
CA GLY A 136 -42.14 25.07 -55.82
C GLY A 136 -42.12 25.87 -57.11
N ARG A 137 -41.39 25.41 -58.14
CA ARG A 137 -41.27 26.08 -59.44
C ARG A 137 -42.23 25.52 -60.49
N LEU A 138 -42.90 24.39 -60.21
CA LEU A 138 -43.87 23.75 -61.11
C LEU A 138 -45.33 24.14 -60.79
N PHE A 139 -45.60 24.60 -59.56
CA PHE A 139 -46.95 24.92 -59.08
C PHE A 139 -47.19 26.39 -58.69
N GLY A 140 -46.25 27.30 -58.98
CA GLY A 140 -46.34 28.68 -58.49
C GLY A 140 -45.98 29.74 -59.53
N LYS A 141 -46.90 30.01 -60.48
CA LYS A 141 -47.23 31.37 -60.95
C LYS A 141 -48.48 31.30 -61.85
N ALA A 142 -49.64 31.52 -61.25
CA ALA A 142 -50.78 32.16 -61.91
C ALA A 142 -51.19 33.34 -61.00
N ASP A 143 -51.50 34.45 -61.66
CA ASP A 143 -52.11 35.68 -61.18
C ASP A 143 -51.20 36.91 -61.02
N ASP A 144 -51.68 37.94 -61.74
CA ASP A 144 -51.18 39.28 -62.15
C ASP A 144 -49.88 39.40 -62.96
#